data_AF-A0A5E7YKG9-F1
#
_entry.id   AF-A0A5E7YKG9-F1
#
_cell.length_a   1.000
_cell.length_b   1.000
_cell.length_c   1.000
_cell.angle_alpha   90.00
_cell.angle_beta   90.00
_cell.angle_gamma   90.00
#
_symmetry.space_group_name_H-M   'P 1'
#
loop_
_entity.id
_entity.type
_entity.pdbx_description
1 polymer ?
#
loop_
_entity_poly.entity_id
_entity_poly.type
_entity_poly.pdbx_seq_one_letter_code
_entity_poly.pdbx_strand_id
1 'polypeptide(L)'
;MRAIILEGNSEEVSRALLELGVKQQDIVLSKDTDSSQSEVGDQVGESEGCRPMPVAVARGLLSRRPLSGAMAEAIVAIYNSGKEGIFGNELCDLLSHSPAQFRGMMGAFGRRMWHTPGYEKDMFFFEQDWDNEHGFRYSLPETSRLAVEAELSEKLDGER
;
A
#
# COMPACT_ATOMS: atom_id res chain seq x y z
N MET A 1 -15.76 -2.57 33.60
CA MET A 1 -16.05 -3.94 33.13
C MET A 1 -14.88 -4.82 33.51
N ARG A 2 -15.11 -6.06 33.98
CA ARG A 2 -14.04 -7.01 34.31
C ARG A 2 -13.91 -7.99 33.14
N ALA A 3 -12.76 -8.02 32.49
CA ALA A 3 -12.43 -9.04 31.50
C ALA A 3 -11.86 -10.26 32.23
N ILE A 4 -12.36 -11.46 31.91
CA ILE A 4 -11.80 -12.73 32.37
C ILE A 4 -11.02 -13.30 31.20
N ILE A 5 -9.71 -13.44 31.36
CA ILE A 5 -8.83 -14.07 30.37
C ILE A 5 -8.68 -15.54 30.78
N LEU A 6 -9.09 -16.45 29.89
CA LEU A 6 -8.95 -17.89 30.07
C LEU A 6 -7.90 -18.37 29.06
N GLU A 7 -6.77 -18.86 29.55
CA GLU A 7 -5.74 -19.50 28.74
C GLU A 7 -5.87 -21.02 28.88
N GLY A 8 -6.16 -21.70 27.77
CA GLY A 8 -6.35 -23.16 27.71
C GLY A 8 -6.79 -23.61 26.32
N ASN A 9 -6.77 -24.91 26.08
CA ASN A 9 -7.29 -25.49 24.82
C ASN A 9 -8.81 -25.23 24.70
N SER A 10 -9.35 -25.16 23.47
CA SER A 10 -10.76 -24.91 23.17
C SER A 10 -11.72 -25.80 23.97
N GLU A 11 -11.34 -27.05 24.27
CA GLU A 11 -12.15 -27.96 25.09
C GLU A 11 -12.17 -27.58 26.58
N GLU A 12 -11.08 -27.03 27.10
CA GLU A 12 -10.94 -26.60 28.51
C GLU A 12 -11.72 -25.29 28.74
N VAL A 13 -11.61 -24.36 27.79
CA VAL A 13 -12.38 -23.09 27.81
C VAL A 13 -13.87 -23.38 27.77
N SER A 14 -14.30 -24.35 26.96
CA SER A 14 -15.71 -24.74 26.84
C SER A 14 -16.27 -25.33 28.13
N ARG A 15 -15.47 -26.13 28.87
CA ARG A 15 -15.86 -26.66 30.19
C ARG A 15 -15.94 -25.55 31.25
N ALA A 16 -14.93 -24.68 31.30
CA ALA A 16 -14.91 -23.57 32.25
C ALA A 16 -16.10 -22.61 32.07
N LEU A 17 -16.49 -22.33 30.82
CA LEU A 17 -17.64 -21.48 30.51
C LEU A 17 -18.98 -22.09 30.94
N LEU A 18 -19.12 -23.42 30.88
CA LEU A 18 -20.30 -24.14 31.36
C LEU A 18 -20.41 -24.08 32.90
N GLU A 19 -19.30 -24.20 33.62
CA GLU A 19 -19.27 -24.07 35.09
C GLU A 19 -19.58 -22.65 35.57
N LEU A 20 -19.23 -21.63 34.77
CA LEU A 20 -19.53 -20.21 35.03
C LEU A 20 -20.99 -19.82 34.76
N GLY A 21 -21.84 -20.76 34.32
CA GLY A 21 -23.28 -20.53 34.11
C GLY A 21 -23.60 -19.54 32.99
N VAL A 22 -22.64 -19.28 32.10
CA VAL A 22 -22.81 -18.37 30.96
C VAL A 22 -23.71 -19.05 29.92
N LYS A 23 -24.95 -18.55 29.77
CA LYS A 23 -25.84 -19.02 28.71
C LYS A 23 -25.25 -18.65 27.35
N GLN A 24 -25.20 -19.62 26.46
CA GLN A 24 -24.58 -19.60 25.12
C GLN A 24 -24.99 -18.45 24.16
N GLN A 25 -25.89 -17.54 24.57
CA GLN A 25 -26.45 -16.49 23.71
C GLN A 25 -25.63 -15.19 23.68
N ASP A 26 -24.60 -15.04 24.52
CA ASP A 26 -23.70 -13.86 24.50
C ASP A 26 -22.32 -14.12 23.84
N ILE A 27 -22.13 -15.29 23.21
CA ILE A 27 -20.87 -15.61 22.55
C ILE A 27 -20.91 -15.10 21.12
N VAL A 28 -20.41 -13.88 20.90
CA VAL A 28 -20.01 -13.43 19.56
C VAL A 28 -18.72 -14.18 19.20
N LEU A 29 -18.87 -15.32 18.55
CA LEU A 29 -17.78 -16.01 17.87
C LEU A 29 -17.37 -15.19 16.65
N SER A 30 -16.35 -14.35 16.82
CA SER A 30 -15.56 -13.84 15.70
C SER A 30 -14.89 -15.03 15.04
N LYS A 31 -15.45 -15.45 13.91
CA LYS A 31 -14.94 -16.54 13.09
C LYS A 31 -13.64 -16.08 12.45
N ASP A 32 -12.54 -16.72 12.81
CA ASP A 32 -11.27 -16.67 12.09
C ASP A 32 -11.53 -16.92 10.61
N THR A 33 -11.40 -15.86 9.82
CA THR A 33 -11.03 -16.00 8.41
C THR A 33 -9.57 -15.63 8.36
N ASP A 34 -8.77 -16.66 8.14
CA ASP A 34 -7.38 -16.63 7.74
C ASP A 34 -7.11 -15.42 6.83
N SER A 35 -6.50 -14.41 7.41
CA SER A 35 -5.98 -13.24 6.72
C SER A 35 -4.82 -12.80 7.57
N SER A 36 -3.63 -13.22 7.13
CA SER A 36 -2.36 -12.72 7.61
C SER A 36 -2.42 -11.19 7.62
N GLN A 37 -2.78 -10.64 8.79
CA GLN A 37 -2.59 -9.24 9.09
C GLN A 37 -1.08 -9.09 9.24
N SER A 38 -0.43 -8.75 8.13
CA SER A 38 0.80 -7.98 8.22
C SER A 38 0.46 -6.75 9.04
N GLU A 39 1.01 -6.69 10.24
CA GLU A 39 1.19 -5.46 11.01
C GLU A 39 1.83 -4.44 10.06
N VAL A 40 1.03 -3.52 9.52
CA VAL A 40 1.56 -2.32 8.87
C VAL A 40 1.97 -1.44 10.03
N GLY A 41 3.22 -1.64 10.44
CA GLY A 41 3.87 -0.91 11.50
C GLY A 41 3.74 0.59 11.27
N ASP A 42 3.19 1.24 12.28
CA ASP A 42 3.21 2.67 12.50
C ASP A 42 4.65 3.09 12.85
N GLN A 43 5.53 3.19 11.85
CA GLN A 43 6.83 3.87 11.92
C GLN A 43 7.22 4.37 10.52
N VAL A 44 6.95 5.63 10.22
CA VAL A 44 7.59 6.35 9.11
C VAL A 44 8.32 7.55 9.71
N GLY A 45 9.35 7.25 10.51
CA GLY A 45 10.49 8.14 10.70
C GLY A 45 11.47 7.87 9.56
N GLU A 46 12.22 8.90 9.14
CA GLU A 46 13.30 8.85 8.14
C GLU A 46 13.92 7.44 8.05
N SER A 47 13.63 6.73 6.95
CA SER A 47 14.11 5.37 6.79
C SER A 47 15.58 5.41 6.42
N GLU A 48 16.44 5.49 7.45
CA GLU A 48 17.84 5.11 7.36
C GLU A 48 17.91 3.66 6.83
N GLY A 49 18.08 3.52 5.51
CA GLY A 49 18.23 2.22 4.85
C GLY A 49 17.36 1.98 3.63
N CYS A 50 16.34 2.80 3.35
CA CYS A 50 15.56 2.68 2.10
C CYS A 50 16.28 3.36 0.94
N ARG A 51 16.30 2.72 -0.23
CA ARG A 51 16.97 3.22 -1.45
C ARG A 51 16.02 3.32 -2.64
N PRO A 52 16.24 4.28 -3.55
CA PRO A 52 15.47 4.34 -4.79
C PRO A 52 15.63 3.05 -5.60
N MET A 53 14.53 2.58 -6.17
CA MET A 53 14.54 1.44 -7.09
C MET A 53 15.42 1.72 -8.33
N PRO A 54 16.27 0.79 -8.77
CA PRO A 54 17.03 0.94 -10.01
C PRO A 54 16.12 1.11 -11.24
N VAL A 55 16.56 1.90 -12.22
CA VAL A 55 15.77 2.22 -13.43
C VAL A 55 15.25 0.97 -14.14
N ALA A 56 16.07 -0.08 -14.29
CA ALA A 56 15.66 -1.32 -14.96
C ALA A 56 14.50 -2.04 -14.24
N VAL A 57 14.52 -2.05 -12.90
CA VAL A 57 13.47 -2.66 -12.08
C VAL A 57 12.20 -1.80 -12.13
N ALA A 58 12.36 -0.47 -12.08
CA ALA A 58 11.24 0.47 -12.21
C ALA A 58 10.55 0.36 -13.56
N ARG A 59 11.31 0.24 -14.66
CA ARG A 59 10.76 -0.06 -15.99
C ARG A 59 10.02 -1.39 -16.03
N GLY A 60 10.62 -2.45 -15.47
CA GLY A 60 9.95 -3.75 -15.36
C GLY A 60 8.66 -3.68 -14.54
N LEU A 61 8.63 -2.89 -13.47
CA LEU A 61 7.42 -2.62 -12.69
C LEU A 61 6.34 -1.96 -13.54
N LEU A 62 6.68 -0.98 -14.39
CA LEU A 62 5.73 -0.28 -15.24
C LEU A 62 5.23 -1.12 -16.42
N SER A 63 6.11 -1.88 -17.08
CA SER A 63 5.82 -2.55 -18.36
C SER A 63 5.34 -4.00 -18.25
N ARG A 64 5.66 -4.73 -17.16
CA ARG A 64 5.35 -6.17 -17.03
C ARG A 64 3.87 -6.54 -17.25
N ARG A 65 2.95 -5.66 -16.87
CA ARG A 65 1.51 -5.79 -17.11
C ARG A 65 0.91 -4.41 -17.42
N PRO A 66 -0.17 -4.29 -18.19
CA PRO A 66 -0.86 -3.01 -18.33
C PRO A 66 -1.21 -2.43 -16.95
N LEU A 67 -0.91 -1.15 -16.72
CA LEU A 67 -1.40 -0.42 -15.56
C LEU A 67 -2.89 -0.09 -15.79
N SER A 68 -3.66 0.02 -14.72
CA SER A 68 -5.00 0.60 -14.83
C SER A 68 -4.90 2.06 -15.28
N GLY A 69 -5.91 2.57 -15.99
CA GLY A 69 -5.96 3.96 -16.43
C GLY A 69 -5.71 4.93 -15.27
N ALA A 70 -6.44 4.76 -14.16
CA ALA A 70 -6.28 5.58 -12.96
C ALA A 70 -4.87 5.54 -12.35
N MET A 71 -4.19 4.37 -12.35
CA MET A 71 -2.83 4.29 -11.83
C MET A 71 -1.83 4.95 -12.77
N ALA A 72 -2.01 4.81 -14.09
CA ALA A 72 -1.18 5.49 -15.08
C ALA A 72 -1.34 7.01 -14.97
N GLU A 73 -2.58 7.49 -14.85
CA GLU A 73 -2.89 8.91 -14.62
C GLU A 73 -2.26 9.42 -13.32
N ALA A 74 -2.34 8.65 -12.22
CA ALA A 74 -1.69 9.00 -10.96
C ALA A 74 -0.17 9.15 -11.11
N ILE A 75 0.49 8.19 -11.77
CA ILE A 75 1.95 8.24 -11.98
C ILE A 75 2.33 9.45 -12.84
N VAL A 76 1.56 9.75 -13.88
CA VAL A 76 1.78 10.94 -14.73
C VAL A 76 1.58 12.23 -13.94
N ALA A 77 0.55 12.29 -13.08
CA ALA A 77 0.32 13.44 -12.21
C ALA A 77 1.49 13.68 -11.24
N ILE A 78 1.98 12.61 -10.58
CA ILE A 78 3.15 12.68 -9.69
C ILE A 78 4.42 13.04 -10.47
N TYR A 79 4.57 12.56 -11.71
CA TYR A 79 5.69 12.94 -12.57
C TYR A 79 5.65 14.45 -12.90
N ASN A 80 4.48 14.96 -13.29
CA ASN A 80 4.30 16.35 -13.69
C ASN A 80 4.42 17.35 -12.53
N SER A 81 4.15 16.94 -11.28
CA SER A 81 4.36 17.79 -10.09
C SER A 81 5.83 18.00 -9.73
N GLY A 82 6.76 17.33 -10.42
CA GLY A 82 8.20 17.57 -10.26
C GLY A 82 8.73 17.08 -8.92
N LYS A 83 9.61 17.88 -8.31
CA LYS A 83 10.22 17.58 -7.00
C LYS A 83 9.33 17.97 -5.82
N GLU A 84 8.39 18.89 -6.03
CA GLU A 84 7.47 19.32 -4.98
C GLU A 84 6.47 18.23 -4.62
N GLY A 85 6.23 17.29 -5.55
CA GLY A 85 5.29 16.21 -5.35
C GLY A 85 3.84 16.69 -5.38
N ILE A 86 2.92 15.77 -5.14
CA ILE A 86 1.48 16.02 -5.12
C ILE A 86 0.87 15.29 -3.93
N PHE A 87 -0.09 15.90 -3.27
CA PHE A 87 -0.72 15.29 -2.11
C PHE A 87 -1.72 14.19 -2.50
N GLY A 88 -1.89 13.22 -1.60
CA GLY A 88 -2.81 12.10 -1.82
C GLY A 88 -4.27 12.52 -1.98
N ASN A 89 -4.70 13.59 -1.30
CA ASN A 89 -6.05 14.17 -1.47
C ASN A 89 -6.22 14.80 -2.86
N GLU A 90 -5.22 15.53 -3.36
CA GLU A 90 -5.23 16.11 -4.71
C GLU A 90 -5.28 15.01 -5.78
N LEU A 91 -4.55 13.91 -5.58
CA LEU A 91 -4.62 12.74 -6.45
C LEU A 91 -5.99 12.06 -6.40
N CYS A 92 -6.62 11.98 -5.23
CA CYS A 92 -7.99 11.46 -5.10
C CYS A 92 -8.97 12.30 -5.92
N ASP A 93 -8.89 13.63 -5.79
CA ASP A 93 -9.75 14.57 -6.50
C ASP A 93 -9.54 14.50 -8.01
N LEU A 94 -8.28 14.49 -8.46
CA LEU A 94 -7.91 14.39 -9.87
C LEU A 94 -8.48 13.12 -10.52
N LEU A 95 -8.38 11.99 -9.81
CA LEU A 95 -8.84 10.69 -10.31
C LEU A 95 -10.34 10.47 -10.07
N SER A 96 -11.05 11.39 -9.41
CA SER A 96 -12.43 11.18 -8.92
C SER A 96 -12.58 9.91 -8.08
N HIS A 97 -11.57 9.60 -7.26
CA HIS A 97 -11.54 8.47 -6.36
C HIS A 97 -11.80 8.89 -4.91
N SER A 98 -12.52 8.06 -4.16
CA SER A 98 -12.53 8.17 -2.70
C SER A 98 -11.16 7.81 -2.10
N PRO A 99 -10.83 8.29 -0.89
CA PRO A 99 -9.60 7.91 -0.20
C PRO A 99 -9.45 6.39 -0.01
N ALA A 100 -10.56 5.66 0.15
CA ALA A 100 -10.53 4.20 0.26
C ALA A 100 -10.12 3.53 -1.06
N GLN A 101 -10.67 3.99 -2.19
CA GLN A 101 -10.31 3.48 -3.52
C GLN A 101 -8.86 3.81 -3.86
N PHE A 102 -8.41 5.03 -3.57
CA PHE A 102 -7.01 5.44 -3.78
C PHE A 102 -6.04 4.56 -2.97
N ARG A 103 -6.31 4.35 -1.66
CA ARG A 103 -5.50 3.42 -0.84
C ARG A 103 -5.50 2.00 -1.41
N GLY A 104 -6.64 1.51 -1.89
CA GLY A 104 -6.74 0.21 -2.55
C GLY A 104 -5.88 0.12 -3.82
N MET A 105 -5.88 1.18 -4.64
CA MET A 105 -5.07 1.31 -5.84
C MET A 105 -3.57 1.34 -5.50
N MET A 106 -3.16 2.18 -4.55
CA MET A 106 -1.77 2.27 -4.10
C MET A 106 -1.29 0.96 -3.46
N GLY A 107 -2.14 0.29 -2.68
CA GLY A 107 -1.84 -1.03 -2.14
C GLY A 107 -1.70 -2.11 -3.22
N ALA A 108 -2.52 -2.07 -4.28
CA ALA A 108 -2.37 -2.96 -5.43
C ALA A 108 -1.07 -2.68 -6.19
N PHE A 109 -0.68 -1.41 -6.33
CA PHE A 109 0.61 -1.04 -6.90
C PHE A 109 1.78 -1.50 -6.02
N GLY A 110 1.69 -1.37 -4.70
CA GLY A 110 2.69 -1.89 -3.75
C GLY A 110 2.86 -3.41 -3.86
N ARG A 111 1.76 -4.18 -3.99
CA ARG A 111 1.84 -5.61 -4.28
C ARG A 111 2.50 -5.89 -5.62
N ARG A 112 2.18 -5.09 -6.64
CA ARG A 112 2.81 -5.21 -7.97
C ARG A 112 4.32 -5.00 -7.87
N MET A 113 4.75 -4.00 -7.11
CA MET A 113 6.15 -3.67 -6.79
C MET A 113 6.86 -4.84 -6.10
N TRP A 114 6.29 -5.36 -5.02
CA TRP A 114 6.84 -6.49 -4.25
C TRP A 114 7.11 -7.73 -5.12
N HIS A 115 6.26 -7.98 -6.10
CA HIS A 115 6.37 -9.12 -6.99
C HIS A 115 7.14 -8.83 -8.29
N THR A 116 7.77 -7.67 -8.44
CA THR A 116 8.58 -7.35 -9.62
C THR A 116 9.95 -8.04 -9.49
N PRO A 117 10.40 -8.80 -10.51
CA PRO A 117 11.74 -9.38 -10.49
C PRO A 117 12.83 -8.31 -10.30
N GLY A 118 13.75 -8.55 -9.37
CA GLY A 118 14.79 -7.58 -9.01
C GLY A 118 14.37 -6.56 -7.95
N TYR A 119 13.13 -6.60 -7.44
CA TYR A 119 12.74 -5.84 -6.27
C TYR A 119 13.45 -6.37 -5.01
N GLU A 120 13.96 -5.46 -4.19
CA GLU A 120 14.50 -5.76 -2.86
C GLU A 120 13.71 -5.01 -1.78
N LYS A 121 13.68 -5.55 -0.56
CA LYS A 121 12.77 -5.11 0.52
C LYS A 121 12.97 -3.63 0.93
N ASP A 122 14.14 -3.09 0.67
CA ASP A 122 14.56 -1.71 0.96
C ASP A 122 14.34 -0.75 -0.21
N MET A 123 13.78 -1.21 -1.33
CA MET A 123 13.54 -0.37 -2.51
C MET A 123 12.20 0.35 -2.46
N PHE A 124 12.17 1.59 -2.92
CA PHE A 124 10.92 2.33 -3.14
C PHE A 124 10.82 2.89 -4.56
N PHE A 125 9.59 2.97 -5.04
CA PHE A 125 9.26 3.62 -6.33
C PHE A 125 8.82 5.07 -6.14
N PHE A 126 8.09 5.38 -5.06
CA PHE A 126 7.66 6.72 -4.68
C PHE A 126 8.39 7.17 -3.42
N GLU A 127 8.81 8.43 -3.40
CA GLU A 127 9.11 9.14 -2.16
C GLU A 127 7.79 9.56 -1.52
N GLN A 128 7.69 9.41 -0.21
CA GLN A 128 6.49 9.67 0.56
C GLN A 128 6.85 10.50 1.78
N ASP A 129 6.34 11.72 1.81
CA ASP A 129 6.49 12.63 2.95
C ASP A 129 5.13 12.83 3.61
N TRP A 130 5.08 12.73 4.94
CA TRP A 130 3.85 12.99 5.69
C TRP A 130 3.75 14.46 6.08
N ASP A 131 2.66 15.11 5.68
CA ASP A 131 2.26 16.43 6.13
C ASP A 131 1.07 16.33 7.09
N ASN A 132 1.12 17.05 8.22
CA ASN A 132 0.09 16.96 9.25
C ASN A 132 -1.27 17.54 8.82
N GLU A 133 -1.29 18.42 7.82
CA GLU A 133 -2.51 19.11 7.37
C GLU A 133 -3.11 18.42 6.14
N HIS A 134 -2.27 17.93 5.23
CA HIS A 134 -2.68 17.41 3.92
C HIS A 134 -2.45 15.91 3.75
N GLY A 135 -1.73 15.27 4.68
CA GLY A 135 -1.41 13.84 4.66
C GLY A 135 -0.19 13.51 3.79
N PHE A 136 -0.18 12.31 3.19
CA PHE A 136 0.94 11.86 2.37
C PHE A 136 1.09 12.68 1.08
N ARG A 137 2.28 13.20 0.88
CA ARG A 137 2.78 13.78 -0.36
C ARG A 137 3.60 12.73 -1.10
N TYR A 138 3.36 12.60 -2.40
CA TYR A 138 4.04 11.66 -3.27
C TYR A 138 4.93 12.40 -4.26
N SER A 139 6.18 11.98 -4.37
CA SER A 139 7.11 12.41 -5.41
C SER A 139 7.81 11.20 -6.03
N LEU A 140 8.47 11.41 -7.17
CA LEU A 140 9.27 10.37 -7.82
C LEU A 140 10.76 10.67 -7.63
N PRO A 141 11.55 9.72 -7.09
CA PRO A 141 13.00 9.82 -7.11
C PRO A 141 13.50 9.81 -8.57
N GLU A 142 14.72 10.31 -8.78
CA GLU A 142 15.30 10.46 -10.13
C GLU A 142 15.26 9.16 -10.96
N THR A 143 15.55 8.01 -10.34
CA THR A 143 15.52 6.71 -11.02
C THR A 143 14.13 6.32 -11.50
N SER A 144 13.09 6.56 -10.70
CA SER A 144 11.70 6.32 -11.10
C SER A 144 11.24 7.29 -12.17
N ARG A 145 11.68 8.56 -12.11
CA ARG A 145 11.38 9.56 -13.16
C ARG A 145 11.93 9.15 -14.52
N LEU A 146 13.19 8.72 -14.58
CA LEU A 146 13.80 8.21 -15.81
C LEU A 146 13.05 7.00 -16.39
N ALA A 147 12.57 6.11 -15.51
CA ALA A 147 11.77 4.97 -15.94
C ALA A 147 10.42 5.42 -16.52
N VAL A 148 9.72 6.36 -15.87
CA VAL A 148 8.45 6.91 -16.38
C VAL A 148 8.65 7.62 -17.72
N GLU A 149 9.70 8.44 -17.84
CA GLU A 149 10.01 9.17 -19.07
C GLU A 149 10.26 8.22 -20.26
N ALA A 150 11.05 7.15 -20.06
CA ALA A 150 11.29 6.14 -21.08
C ALA A 150 9.99 5.45 -21.55
N GLU A 151 9.10 5.10 -20.62
CA GLU A 151 7.84 4.43 -20.94
C GLU A 151 6.80 5.41 -21.57
N LEU A 152 6.88 6.70 -21.26
CA LEU A 152 6.07 7.73 -21.91
C LEU A 152 6.54 8.00 -23.34
N SER A 153 7.85 8.11 -23.57
CA SER A 153 8.40 8.32 -24.92
C SER A 153 8.09 7.13 -25.84
N GLU A 154 8.24 5.89 -25.34
CA GLU A 154 7.96 4.69 -26.14
C GLU A 154 6.48 4.59 -26.56
N LYS A 155 5.55 5.07 -25.71
CA LYS A 155 4.12 5.15 -26.07
C LYS A 155 3.82 6.21 -27.11
N LEU A 156 4.51 7.36 -27.05
CA LEU A 156 4.34 8.44 -28.03
C LEU A 156 4.94 8.09 -29.41
N ASP A 157 6.03 7.32 -29.43
CA ASP A 157 6.68 6.89 -30.67
C ASP A 157 5.98 5.68 -31.32
N GLY A 158 5.27 4.86 -30.55
CA GLY A 158 4.51 3.69 -31.05
C GLY A 158 3.17 4.01 -31.73
N GLU A 159 2.71 5.26 -31.70
CA GLU A 159 1.49 5.74 -32.35
C GLU A 159 1.73 6.44 -33.71
N ARG A 160 2.95 6.38 -34.27
CA ARG A 160 3.30 6.88 -35.60
C ARG A 160 3.46 5.76 -36.64
#